data_AF-A0A397A805-F1
#
_entry.id   AF-A0A397A805-F1
#
_cell.length_a   1.000
_cell.length_b   1.000
_cell.length_c   1.000
_cell.angle_alpha   90.00
_cell.angle_beta   90.00
_cell.angle_gamma   90.00
#
_symmetry.space_group_name_H-M   'P 1'
#
loop_
_entity.id
_entity.type
_entity.pdbx_description
1 polymer ?
#
loop_
_entity_poly.entity_id
_entity_poly.type
_entity_poly.pdbx_seq_one_letter_code
_entity_poly.pdbx_strand_id
1 'polypeptide(L)'
;MAMALPEEGGATVGAPPLSPPGTVVVDDTSKVIPWAYMRKGEWFIFSKEDCENLEACRNVMPVVVDQGRLEVSVHERTVSAVFWKEGPYPVIRTEWLFESSGGKVYPFPEDEATEINRYWSSLPRDTAHSFSLPVEDHLTSHEIKLGPSKSPTEQKISDLFLKCSHTRTRRCKAIHHGYHRWTSPPSSSSPPSPSSATSRRRDVTHVVFVVHGIGETYCKKRQADGTIVDYCYAMRHSTNSILNSHFPTVDSGIEYLPVDWSDVLGDMGDNLHATLHRISFDAMPFVREICNELLSDILMYMLLSLQEDPLFRLAFDPDAYIAFGAPVGMFLALRGRGGGDTLGLPTVTRMYNVNHSSQKQFAKDIGTAFNSFGKMFTPKKSNPETDADEEVAGVDVVAAKDMTDVNVQLEAMLARLNPRAKRLDFVLPVR
;
A
#
# COMPACT_ATOMS: atom_id res chain seq x y z
N MET A 1 -6.06 -18.55 -96.13
CA MET A 1 -7.18 -17.72 -96.61
C MET A 1 -7.83 -17.14 -95.34
N ALA A 2 -7.27 -16.12 -94.70
CA ALA A 2 -7.05 -14.72 -95.10
C ALA A 2 -8.35 -13.92 -95.29
N MET A 3 -8.38 -12.72 -94.66
CA MET A 3 -9.36 -11.61 -94.61
C MET A 3 -10.07 -11.51 -93.23
N ALA A 4 -9.62 -10.73 -92.22
CA ALA A 4 -9.39 -9.27 -92.08
C ALA A 4 -10.70 -8.46 -92.21
N LEU A 5 -11.14 -7.46 -91.42
CA LEU A 5 -10.72 -6.59 -90.28
C LEU A 5 -12.01 -5.73 -89.91
N PRO A 6 -12.05 -4.71 -88.99
CA PRO A 6 -11.06 -4.16 -88.06
C PRO A 6 -11.54 -3.95 -86.60
N GLU A 7 -10.58 -3.64 -85.73
CA GLU A 7 -10.74 -2.99 -84.42
C GLU A 7 -11.14 -1.52 -84.55
N GLU A 8 -11.86 -0.97 -83.56
CA GLU A 8 -11.63 0.37 -83.02
C GLU A 8 -12.14 0.50 -81.57
N GLY A 9 -11.37 1.20 -80.74
CA GLY A 9 -11.92 2.04 -79.67
C GLY A 9 -11.76 1.58 -78.23
N GLY A 10 -10.55 1.69 -77.68
CA GLY A 10 -10.32 1.62 -76.23
C GLY A 10 -10.93 2.82 -75.49
N ALA A 11 -11.70 2.55 -74.44
CA ALA A 11 -12.01 3.49 -73.37
C ALA A 11 -12.06 2.73 -72.05
N THR A 12 -10.96 2.78 -71.29
CA THR A 12 -10.89 2.33 -69.90
C THR A 12 -11.74 3.25 -69.03
N VAL A 13 -12.89 2.76 -68.57
CA VAL A 13 -13.68 3.43 -67.53
C VAL A 13 -12.94 3.29 -66.21
N GLY A 14 -12.33 4.38 -65.76
CA GLY A 14 -11.71 4.48 -64.45
C GLY A 14 -12.75 4.29 -63.35
N ALA A 15 -12.43 3.43 -62.38
CA ALA A 15 -13.19 3.27 -61.15
C ALA A 15 -13.32 4.61 -60.40
N PRO A 16 -14.47 4.90 -59.75
CA PRO A 16 -14.63 6.11 -58.96
C PRO A 16 -13.64 6.11 -57.78
N PRO A 17 -13.08 7.27 -57.38
CA PRO A 17 -12.18 7.35 -56.25
C PRO A 17 -12.91 6.92 -54.97
N LEU A 18 -12.38 5.87 -54.34
CA LEU A 18 -12.76 5.43 -53.01
C LEU A 18 -12.66 6.62 -52.05
N SER A 19 -13.79 6.99 -51.45
CA SER A 19 -13.83 7.95 -50.36
C SER A 19 -12.89 7.48 -49.24
N PRO A 20 -12.15 8.37 -48.57
CA PRO A 20 -11.31 7.99 -47.44
C PRO A 20 -12.19 7.30 -46.38
N PRO A 21 -11.68 6.27 -45.69
CA PRO A 21 -12.44 5.62 -44.63
C PRO A 21 -12.85 6.69 -43.63
N GLY A 22 -14.17 6.89 -43.50
CA GLY A 22 -14.74 7.80 -42.52
C GLY A 22 -14.12 7.48 -41.18
N THR A 23 -13.45 8.47 -40.59
CA THR A 23 -13.00 8.39 -39.21
C THR A 23 -14.25 8.11 -38.39
N VAL A 24 -14.41 6.86 -37.97
CA VAL A 24 -15.34 6.54 -36.90
C VAL A 24 -14.75 7.24 -35.69
N VAL A 25 -15.26 8.44 -35.42
CA VAL A 25 -15.10 9.06 -34.11
C VAL A 25 -15.82 8.10 -33.17
N VAL A 26 -15.03 7.24 -32.51
CA VAL A 26 -15.52 6.46 -31.39
C VAL A 26 -15.88 7.49 -30.34
N ASP A 27 -17.18 7.72 -30.16
CA ASP A 27 -17.69 8.53 -29.06
C ASP A 27 -17.46 7.73 -27.77
N ASP A 28 -16.22 7.77 -27.25
CA ASP A 28 -15.74 7.04 -26.08
C ASP A 28 -16.20 7.70 -24.77
N THR A 29 -17.50 8.02 -24.68
CA THR A 29 -18.11 8.57 -23.48
C THR A 29 -19.33 7.75 -23.07
N SER A 30 -19.13 6.44 -22.84
CA SER A 30 -19.98 5.76 -21.86
C SER A 30 -19.90 6.57 -20.56
N LYS A 31 -21.05 7.09 -20.12
CA LYS A 31 -21.19 7.88 -18.90
C LYS A 31 -21.09 6.94 -17.70
N VAL A 32 -19.86 6.67 -17.27
CA VAL A 32 -19.57 5.74 -16.18
C VAL A 32 -19.88 6.38 -14.84
N ILE A 33 -20.59 5.65 -13.99
CA ILE A 33 -20.99 6.13 -12.67
C ILE A 33 -19.95 5.68 -11.64
N PRO A 34 -19.35 6.61 -10.88
CA PRO A 34 -18.33 6.27 -9.90
C PRO A 34 -18.84 5.35 -8.78
N TRP A 35 -18.02 4.35 -8.47
CA TRP A 35 -18.08 3.62 -7.22
C TRP A 35 -16.87 3.99 -6.37
N ALA A 36 -17.05 4.03 -5.07
CA ALA A 36 -16.02 4.38 -4.11
C ALA A 36 -16.09 3.50 -2.87
N TYR A 37 -14.98 3.36 -2.16
CA TYR A 37 -14.92 2.65 -0.88
C TYR A 37 -14.14 3.44 0.17
N MET A 38 -14.47 3.23 1.44
CA MET A 38 -13.80 3.91 2.56
C MET A 38 -12.88 2.96 3.32
N ARG A 39 -11.57 3.18 3.23
CA ARG A 39 -10.56 2.42 3.95
C ARG A 39 -9.84 3.34 4.94
N LYS A 40 -9.81 2.94 6.22
CA LYS A 40 -9.13 3.68 7.30
C LYS A 40 -9.49 5.18 7.37
N GLY A 41 -10.75 5.51 7.10
CA GLY A 41 -11.27 6.89 7.14
C GLY A 41 -10.99 7.74 5.89
N GLU A 42 -10.40 7.16 4.84
CA GLU A 42 -10.18 7.82 3.55
C GLU A 42 -11.01 7.17 2.45
N TRP A 43 -11.48 7.99 1.50
CA TRP A 43 -12.27 7.55 0.35
C TRP A 43 -11.39 7.33 -0.88
N PHE A 44 -11.62 6.21 -1.55
CA PHE A 44 -10.94 5.81 -2.77
C PHE A 44 -11.98 5.56 -3.87
N ILE A 45 -11.79 6.16 -5.04
CA ILE A 45 -12.63 5.94 -6.22
C ILE A 45 -12.05 4.77 -7.00
N PHE A 46 -12.89 3.81 -7.40
CA PHE A 46 -12.46 2.69 -8.23
C PHE A 46 -12.06 3.15 -9.65
N SER A 47 -11.37 2.28 -10.39
CA SER A 47 -11.05 2.55 -11.79
C SER A 47 -12.32 2.66 -12.65
N LYS A 48 -12.25 3.30 -13.82
CA LYS A 48 -13.39 3.41 -14.76
C LYS A 48 -13.94 2.03 -15.10
N GLU A 49 -13.06 1.08 -15.42
CA GLU A 49 -13.41 -0.31 -15.76
C GLU A 49 -14.06 -1.05 -14.58
N ASP A 50 -13.49 -0.94 -13.38
CA ASP A 50 -14.09 -1.55 -12.18
C ASP A 50 -15.49 -0.99 -11.93
N CYS A 51 -15.69 0.31 -12.11
CA CYS A 51 -17.02 0.92 -12.00
C CYS A 51 -17.99 0.38 -13.07
N GLU A 52 -17.57 0.24 -14.32
CA GLU A 52 -18.39 -0.39 -15.37
C GLU A 52 -18.77 -1.84 -15.03
N ASN A 53 -17.81 -2.61 -14.51
CA ASN A 53 -18.04 -3.99 -14.08
C ASN A 53 -19.02 -4.08 -12.89
N LEU A 54 -18.88 -3.19 -11.90
CA LEU A 54 -19.79 -3.09 -10.76
C LEU A 54 -21.21 -2.70 -11.21
N GLU A 55 -21.31 -1.80 -12.19
CA GLU A 55 -22.59 -1.38 -12.79
C GLU A 55 -23.26 -2.50 -13.60
N ALA A 56 -22.48 -3.36 -14.27
CA ALA A 56 -22.98 -4.49 -15.04
C ALA A 56 -23.45 -5.66 -14.14
N CYS A 57 -22.79 -5.88 -13.00
CA CYS A 57 -22.98 -7.05 -12.13
C CYS A 57 -23.92 -6.81 -10.95
N ARG A 58 -24.83 -5.82 -11.05
CA ARG A 58 -25.61 -5.25 -9.94
C ARG A 58 -26.32 -6.22 -8.97
N ASN A 59 -26.51 -7.51 -9.28
CA ASN A 59 -27.55 -8.30 -8.61
C ASN A 59 -27.24 -9.69 -8.01
N VAL A 60 -26.05 -10.31 -8.08
CA VAL A 60 -25.92 -11.64 -7.41
C VAL A 60 -24.52 -12.04 -6.94
N MET A 61 -23.45 -11.61 -7.62
CA MET A 61 -22.10 -12.14 -7.37
C MET A 61 -21.15 -11.05 -6.87
N PRO A 62 -20.24 -11.39 -5.94
CA PRO A 62 -19.12 -10.52 -5.64
C PRO A 62 -18.32 -10.21 -6.91
N VAL A 63 -17.92 -8.96 -7.06
CA VAL A 63 -17.16 -8.47 -8.21
C VAL A 63 -15.73 -8.26 -7.76
N VAL A 64 -14.80 -8.96 -8.39
CA VAL A 64 -13.38 -8.76 -8.16
C VAL A 64 -12.92 -7.50 -8.88
N VAL A 65 -12.37 -6.55 -8.13
CA VAL A 65 -11.93 -5.23 -8.58
C VAL A 65 -10.46 -4.99 -8.20
N ASP A 66 -9.92 -3.83 -8.57
CA ASP A 66 -8.55 -3.43 -8.24
C ASP A 66 -7.54 -4.50 -8.67
N GLN A 67 -7.67 -4.96 -9.93
CA GLN A 67 -6.81 -5.96 -10.56
C GLN A 67 -6.77 -7.32 -9.86
N GLY A 68 -7.80 -7.70 -9.09
CA GLY A 68 -7.81 -8.98 -8.40
C GLY A 68 -7.63 -8.90 -6.89
N ARG A 69 -7.25 -7.73 -6.37
CA ARG A 69 -6.88 -7.56 -4.97
C ARG A 69 -8.07 -7.48 -4.03
N LEU A 70 -9.15 -6.89 -4.52
CA LEU A 70 -10.33 -6.58 -3.73
C LEU A 70 -11.55 -7.27 -4.34
N GLU A 71 -12.50 -7.63 -3.49
CA GLU A 71 -13.79 -8.18 -3.89
C GLU A 71 -14.89 -7.33 -3.28
N VAL A 72 -15.82 -6.87 -4.13
CA VAL A 72 -16.95 -6.03 -3.75
C VAL A 72 -18.23 -6.84 -3.75
N SER A 73 -18.89 -6.89 -2.59
CA SER A 73 -20.28 -7.34 -2.49
C SER A 73 -21.21 -6.15 -2.79
N VAL A 74 -21.75 -6.10 -4.01
CA VAL A 74 -22.66 -5.03 -4.45
C VAL A 74 -23.94 -5.00 -3.62
N HIS A 75 -24.44 -6.17 -3.20
CA HIS A 75 -25.63 -6.28 -2.37
C HIS A 75 -25.39 -5.76 -0.95
N GLU A 76 -24.29 -6.18 -0.32
CA GLU A 76 -23.97 -5.81 1.07
C GLU A 76 -23.33 -4.43 1.19
N ARG A 77 -22.93 -3.83 0.06
CA ARG A 77 -22.20 -2.55 0.02
C ARG A 77 -20.90 -2.61 0.80
N THR A 78 -20.16 -3.70 0.61
CA THR A 78 -18.89 -3.96 1.28
C THR A 78 -17.80 -4.32 0.29
N VAL A 79 -16.55 -4.03 0.65
CA VAL A 79 -15.34 -4.49 -0.04
C VAL A 79 -14.39 -5.13 0.95
N SER A 80 -13.81 -6.26 0.56
CA SER A 80 -12.81 -7.00 1.34
C SER A 80 -11.62 -7.36 0.46
N ALA A 81 -10.46 -7.56 1.07
CA ALA A 81 -9.30 -8.06 0.35
C ALA A 81 -9.44 -9.56 0.06
N VAL A 82 -8.93 -9.98 -1.11
CA VAL A 82 -8.99 -11.39 -1.56
C VAL A 82 -7.87 -12.22 -0.94
N PHE A 83 -6.65 -11.67 -0.88
CA PHE A 83 -5.44 -12.42 -0.50
C PHE A 83 -4.97 -12.18 0.94
N TRP A 84 -5.56 -11.22 1.66
CA TRP A 84 -5.21 -10.91 3.06
C TRP A 84 -6.46 -10.56 3.86
N LYS A 85 -6.34 -10.56 5.19
CA LYS A 85 -7.42 -10.18 6.09
C LYS A 85 -7.52 -8.65 6.14
N GLU A 86 -8.47 -8.09 5.42
CA GLU A 86 -8.80 -6.67 5.48
C GLU A 86 -10.23 -6.42 5.00
N GLY A 87 -10.92 -5.47 5.64
CA GLY A 87 -12.35 -5.24 5.45
C GLY A 87 -13.21 -6.08 6.41
N PRO A 88 -14.54 -6.10 6.22
CA PRO A 88 -15.27 -5.41 5.17
C PRO A 88 -15.28 -3.88 5.38
N TYR A 89 -15.04 -3.14 4.30
CA TYR A 89 -15.15 -1.69 4.27
C TYR A 89 -16.37 -1.24 3.49
N PRO A 90 -17.03 -0.12 3.84
CA PRO A 90 -18.23 0.31 3.14
C PRO A 90 -17.91 0.81 1.73
N VAL A 91 -18.79 0.44 0.80
CA VAL A 91 -18.76 0.80 -0.62
C VAL A 91 -20.00 1.64 -0.94
N ILE A 92 -19.81 2.67 -1.76
CA ILE A 92 -20.87 3.57 -2.18
C ILE A 92 -20.84 3.74 -3.69
N ARG A 93 -22.03 3.69 -4.29
CA ARG A 93 -22.26 4.12 -5.67
C ARG A 93 -22.64 5.59 -5.63
N THR A 94 -21.99 6.46 -6.38
CA THR A 94 -22.35 7.88 -6.36
C THR A 94 -22.23 8.52 -7.72
N GLU A 95 -23.17 9.40 -8.04
CA GLU A 95 -23.12 10.25 -9.23
C GLU A 95 -22.58 11.64 -8.90
N TRP A 96 -22.49 11.98 -7.60
CA TRP A 96 -22.12 13.31 -7.13
C TRP A 96 -20.91 13.26 -6.20
N LEU A 97 -19.94 14.11 -6.48
CA LEU A 97 -18.67 14.14 -5.78
C LEU A 97 -18.35 15.56 -5.32
N PHE A 98 -17.91 15.68 -4.06
CA PHE A 98 -17.40 16.91 -3.48
C PHE A 98 -15.89 16.96 -3.63
N GLU A 99 -15.34 17.96 -4.32
CA GLU A 99 -13.92 18.26 -4.27
C GLU A 99 -13.66 19.35 -3.22
N SER A 100 -12.86 18.99 -2.21
CA SER A 100 -12.41 19.95 -1.20
C SER A 100 -11.37 20.92 -1.77
N SER A 101 -11.18 22.07 -1.12
CA SER A 101 -10.11 23.02 -1.48
C SER A 101 -8.70 22.40 -1.49
N GLY A 102 -8.48 21.30 -0.77
CA GLY A 102 -7.21 20.55 -0.75
C GLY A 102 -7.09 19.48 -1.84
N GLY A 103 -8.04 19.38 -2.78
CA GLY A 103 -8.04 18.40 -3.87
C GLY A 103 -8.41 16.97 -3.45
N LYS A 104 -8.82 16.73 -2.19
CA LYS A 104 -9.43 15.45 -1.83
C LYS A 104 -10.88 15.41 -2.33
N VAL A 105 -11.30 14.28 -2.87
CA VAL A 105 -12.65 14.03 -3.40
C VAL A 105 -13.43 13.16 -2.44
N TYR A 106 -14.71 13.46 -2.24
CA TYR A 106 -15.60 12.74 -1.34
C TYR A 106 -16.92 12.40 -2.04
N PRO A 107 -17.36 11.13 -2.00
CA PRO A 107 -18.65 10.74 -2.56
C PRO A 107 -19.81 11.30 -1.73
N PHE A 108 -20.85 11.78 -2.39
CA PHE A 108 -22.08 12.12 -1.70
C PHE A 108 -22.78 10.81 -1.27
N PRO A 109 -23.42 10.80 -0.07
CA PRO A 109 -24.34 9.73 0.33
C PRO A 109 -25.38 9.43 -0.75
N GLU A 110 -25.76 8.15 -0.89
CA GLU A 110 -26.62 7.69 -1.99
C GLU A 110 -28.03 8.27 -1.96
N ASP A 111 -28.58 8.45 -0.77
CA ASP A 111 -29.89 9.07 -0.54
C ASP A 111 -29.86 10.55 -0.94
N GLU A 112 -28.83 11.28 -0.52
CA GLU A 112 -28.61 12.69 -0.90
C GLU A 112 -28.41 12.82 -2.44
N ALA A 113 -27.57 11.97 -3.02
CA ALA A 113 -27.32 11.94 -4.47
C ALA A 113 -28.59 11.61 -5.27
N THR A 114 -29.42 10.69 -4.76
CA THR A 114 -30.71 10.34 -5.38
C THR A 114 -31.67 11.53 -5.38
N GLU A 115 -31.73 12.30 -4.28
CA GLU A 115 -32.55 13.51 -4.24
C GLU A 115 -32.06 14.57 -5.24
N ILE A 116 -30.75 14.82 -5.30
CA ILE A 116 -30.15 15.75 -6.25
C ILE A 116 -30.49 15.33 -7.69
N ASN A 117 -30.30 14.05 -8.03
CA ASN A 117 -30.56 13.50 -9.36
C ASN A 117 -32.01 13.66 -9.81
N ARG A 118 -32.97 13.58 -8.88
CA ARG A 118 -34.39 13.81 -9.17
C ARG A 118 -34.63 15.21 -9.73
N TYR A 119 -34.05 16.24 -9.11
CA TYR A 119 -34.17 17.61 -9.57
C TYR A 119 -33.27 17.88 -10.78
N TRP A 120 -32.04 17.35 -10.78
CA TRP A 120 -31.09 17.52 -11.87
C TRP A 120 -31.63 17.02 -13.21
N SER A 121 -32.31 15.87 -13.20
CA SER A 121 -32.93 15.29 -14.40
C SER A 121 -34.12 16.10 -14.94
N SER A 122 -34.69 17.00 -14.13
CA SER A 122 -35.80 17.88 -14.53
C SER A 122 -35.33 19.18 -15.19
N LEU A 123 -34.02 19.44 -15.22
CA LEU A 123 -33.46 20.65 -15.80
C LEU A 123 -33.48 20.61 -17.35
N PRO A 124 -33.89 21.70 -18.03
CA PRO A 124 -33.84 21.80 -19.49
C PRO A 124 -32.41 21.81 -20.06
N ARG A 125 -32.09 20.82 -20.92
CA ARG A 125 -30.74 20.64 -21.50
C ARG A 125 -30.29 21.74 -22.45
N ASP A 126 -31.23 22.51 -22.98
CA ASP A 126 -31.03 23.59 -23.96
C ASP A 126 -30.72 24.95 -23.31
N THR A 127 -30.73 25.01 -21.99
CA THR A 127 -30.48 26.24 -21.24
C THR A 127 -29.28 26.11 -20.32
N ALA A 128 -28.52 27.21 -20.17
CA ALA A 128 -27.43 27.26 -19.21
C ALA A 128 -27.98 27.46 -17.78
N HIS A 129 -27.56 26.61 -16.85
CA HIS A 129 -27.98 26.65 -15.45
C HIS A 129 -26.94 27.35 -14.58
N SER A 130 -27.39 28.12 -13.58
CA SER A 130 -26.48 28.81 -12.67
C SER A 130 -26.54 28.18 -11.27
N PHE A 131 -25.40 27.91 -10.64
CA PHE A 131 -25.36 27.42 -9.26
C PHE A 131 -24.48 28.27 -8.37
N SER A 132 -24.85 28.36 -7.08
CA SER A 132 -24.12 29.16 -6.09
C SER A 132 -22.74 28.59 -5.74
N LEU A 133 -22.52 27.30 -6.01
CA LEU A 133 -21.25 26.61 -5.88
C LEU A 133 -20.66 26.32 -7.28
N PRO A 134 -19.33 26.17 -7.41
CA PRO A 134 -18.73 25.70 -8.65
C PRO A 134 -19.19 24.27 -8.91
N VAL A 135 -19.97 24.07 -9.96
CA VAL A 135 -20.52 22.77 -10.35
C VAL A 135 -20.01 22.44 -11.74
N GLU A 136 -19.53 21.22 -11.92
CA GLU A 136 -19.04 20.69 -13.19
C GLU A 136 -19.79 19.42 -13.55
N ASP A 137 -20.33 19.36 -14.76
CA ASP A 137 -21.11 18.22 -15.23
C ASP A 137 -20.34 17.40 -16.26
N HIS A 138 -19.95 16.19 -15.87
CA HIS A 138 -19.22 15.24 -16.71
C HIS A 138 -20.13 14.16 -17.29
N LEU A 139 -21.41 14.09 -16.84
CA LEU A 139 -22.33 13.03 -17.24
C LEU A 139 -23.48 13.54 -18.09
N THR A 140 -24.08 14.70 -17.85
CA THR A 140 -25.29 15.11 -18.59
C THR A 140 -25.04 16.19 -19.65
N SER A 141 -23.82 16.72 -19.72
CA SER A 141 -23.43 17.78 -20.66
C SER A 141 -24.29 19.05 -20.53
N HIS A 142 -24.86 19.32 -19.35
CA HIS A 142 -25.52 20.58 -19.07
C HIS A 142 -24.49 21.72 -19.09
N GLU A 143 -24.83 22.86 -19.69
CA GLU A 143 -23.99 24.06 -19.62
C GLU A 143 -24.17 24.69 -18.23
N ILE A 144 -23.09 24.71 -17.42
CA ILE A 144 -23.13 25.19 -16.04
C ILE A 144 -22.37 26.51 -15.89
N LYS A 145 -22.99 27.47 -15.22
CA LYS A 145 -22.42 28.78 -14.87
C LYS A 145 -22.33 28.95 -13.37
N LEU A 146 -21.26 29.59 -12.91
CA LEU A 146 -21.12 29.97 -11.50
C LEU A 146 -21.89 31.25 -11.23
N GLY A 147 -22.83 31.20 -10.29
CA GLY A 147 -23.61 32.38 -9.88
C GLY A 147 -24.94 32.02 -9.25
N PRO A 148 -25.59 32.97 -8.55
CA PRO A 148 -26.89 32.72 -7.94
C PRO A 148 -27.94 32.43 -9.02
N SER A 149 -28.68 31.33 -8.85
CA SER A 149 -29.81 31.03 -9.72
C SER A 149 -31.06 31.84 -9.38
N LYS A 150 -31.87 32.12 -10.41
CA LYS A 150 -33.24 32.64 -10.28
C LYS A 150 -34.30 31.54 -10.39
N SER A 151 -33.94 30.33 -10.81
CA SER A 151 -34.86 29.21 -10.99
C SER A 151 -35.10 28.51 -9.64
N PRO A 152 -36.36 28.25 -9.25
CA PRO A 152 -36.68 27.53 -8.01
C PRO A 152 -36.03 26.15 -7.94
N THR A 153 -35.95 25.42 -9.07
CA THR A 153 -35.34 24.09 -9.14
C THR A 153 -33.83 24.16 -8.91
N GLU A 154 -33.14 25.11 -9.54
CA GLU A 154 -31.69 25.30 -9.38
C GLU A 154 -31.33 25.79 -7.98
N GLN A 155 -32.18 26.64 -7.37
CA GLN A 155 -32.05 27.04 -5.96
C GLN A 155 -32.20 25.83 -5.03
N LYS A 156 -33.19 24.98 -5.28
CA LYS A 156 -33.39 23.74 -4.51
C LYS A 156 -32.18 22.81 -4.61
N ILE A 157 -31.60 22.64 -5.80
CA ILE A 157 -30.37 21.85 -5.99
C ILE A 157 -29.19 22.50 -5.24
N SER A 158 -29.04 23.82 -5.33
CA SER A 158 -27.99 24.57 -4.61
C SER A 158 -28.10 24.36 -3.09
N ASP A 159 -29.32 24.40 -2.55
CA ASP A 159 -29.58 24.14 -1.14
C ASP A 159 -29.23 22.70 -0.75
N LEU A 160 -29.50 21.73 -1.61
CA LEU A 160 -29.12 20.34 -1.38
C LEU A 160 -27.60 20.19 -1.34
N PHE A 161 -26.89 20.77 -2.32
CA PHE A 161 -25.41 20.76 -2.29
C PHE A 161 -24.86 21.34 -0.99
N LEU A 162 -25.37 22.48 -0.52
CA LEU A 162 -24.93 23.11 0.73
C LEU A 162 -25.28 22.30 1.98
N LYS A 163 -26.28 21.42 1.91
CA LYS A 163 -26.71 20.56 3.02
C LYS A 163 -25.98 19.22 3.06
N CYS A 164 -25.28 18.81 2.01
CA CYS A 164 -24.55 17.55 2.04
C CYS A 164 -23.44 17.52 3.11
N SER A 165 -23.15 16.34 3.65
CA SER A 165 -22.26 16.17 4.81
C SER A 165 -20.88 16.84 4.64
N HIS A 166 -20.28 16.72 3.47
CA HIS A 166 -18.95 17.25 3.18
C HIS A 166 -18.91 18.77 2.98
N THR A 167 -19.98 19.36 2.42
CA THR A 167 -20.04 20.80 2.15
C THR A 167 -20.24 21.62 3.41
N ARG A 168 -20.86 21.05 4.46
CA ARG A 168 -21.02 21.71 5.78
C ARG A 168 -19.71 21.84 6.55
N THR A 169 -18.78 20.91 6.36
CA THR A 169 -17.59 20.77 7.20
C THR A 169 -16.32 21.23 6.49
N ARG A 170 -16.34 21.36 5.17
CA ARG A 170 -15.15 21.62 4.34
C ARG A 170 -15.44 22.69 3.31
N ARG A 171 -14.41 23.45 2.94
CA ARG A 171 -14.52 24.42 1.85
C ARG A 171 -14.60 23.71 0.50
N CYS A 172 -15.62 24.07 -0.27
CA CYS A 172 -15.88 23.56 -1.60
C CYS A 172 -14.90 24.16 -2.61
N LYS A 173 -14.22 23.31 -3.39
CA LYS A 173 -13.54 23.72 -4.62
C LYS A 173 -14.49 23.58 -5.80
N ALA A 174 -15.10 22.41 -5.94
CA ALA A 174 -16.09 22.11 -6.96
C ALA A 174 -16.99 20.94 -6.54
N ILE A 175 -18.18 20.89 -7.13
CA ILE A 175 -19.12 19.77 -7.08
C ILE A 175 -19.10 19.14 -8.48
N HIS A 176 -18.86 17.84 -8.55
CA HIS A 176 -18.80 17.14 -9.84
C HIS A 176 -19.96 16.17 -9.97
N HIS A 177 -20.64 16.22 -11.11
CA HIS A 177 -21.54 15.16 -11.57
C HIS A 177 -20.73 14.18 -12.42
N GLY A 178 -20.41 13.02 -11.87
CA GLY A 178 -19.41 12.09 -12.40
C GLY A 178 -17.98 12.39 -11.93
N TYR A 179 -17.00 11.60 -12.41
CA TYR A 179 -15.61 11.69 -11.98
C TYR A 179 -14.66 12.13 -13.09
N HIS A 180 -14.19 13.37 -12.99
CA HIS A 180 -13.32 14.00 -13.98
C HIS A 180 -11.96 13.31 -14.16
N ARG A 181 -11.39 12.72 -13.09
CA ARG A 181 -9.98 12.29 -13.10
C ARG A 181 -9.69 11.03 -13.92
N TRP A 182 -10.71 10.36 -14.45
CA TRP A 182 -10.49 9.31 -15.46
C TRP A 182 -10.09 9.89 -16.82
N THR A 183 -10.46 11.14 -17.09
CA THR A 183 -10.28 11.80 -18.39
C THR A 183 -9.12 12.79 -18.40
N SER A 184 -8.53 13.10 -17.24
CA SER A 184 -7.37 13.98 -17.17
C SER A 184 -6.17 13.30 -17.85
N PRO A 185 -5.57 13.92 -18.89
CA PRO A 185 -4.23 13.53 -19.32
C PRO A 185 -3.32 13.55 -18.09
N PRO A 186 -2.38 12.61 -17.92
CA PRO A 186 -1.44 12.65 -16.80
C PRO A 186 -0.83 14.04 -16.75
N SER A 187 -1.07 14.76 -15.65
CA SER A 187 -0.52 16.09 -15.44
C SER A 187 0.97 16.05 -15.72
N SER A 188 1.44 16.95 -16.57
CA SER A 188 2.79 17.02 -17.11
C SER A 188 3.89 16.91 -16.05
N SER A 189 4.27 15.68 -15.75
CA SER A 189 5.58 15.23 -15.26
C SER A 189 5.85 13.77 -15.66
N SER A 190 5.08 13.19 -16.57
CA SER A 190 5.31 11.87 -17.15
C SER A 190 4.89 11.86 -18.62
N PRO A 191 5.72 11.38 -19.56
CA PRO A 191 5.30 11.26 -20.96
C PRO A 191 4.18 10.22 -21.09
N PRO A 192 3.20 10.43 -21.98
CA PRO A 192 2.23 9.40 -22.32
C PRO A 192 2.94 8.29 -23.10
N SER A 193 3.03 7.10 -22.52
CA SER A 193 3.34 5.89 -23.30
C SER A 193 2.17 5.59 -24.24
N PRO A 194 2.42 5.17 -25.49
CA PRO A 194 1.37 4.91 -26.48
C PRO A 194 0.67 3.58 -26.20
N SER A 195 -0.31 3.60 -25.30
CA SER A 195 -1.37 2.59 -25.20
C SER A 195 -2.59 3.18 -24.47
N SER A 196 -3.30 4.05 -25.19
CA SER A 196 -4.63 4.52 -24.79
C SER A 196 -5.59 3.34 -24.57
N ALA A 197 -6.24 3.36 -23.40
CA ALA A 197 -7.65 2.97 -23.23
C ALA A 197 -8.08 1.51 -23.46
N THR A 198 -7.19 0.53 -23.26
CA THR A 198 -7.62 -0.83 -22.84
C THR A 198 -6.62 -1.38 -21.84
N SER A 199 -6.81 -1.06 -20.56
CA SER A 199 -6.12 -1.75 -19.46
C SER A 199 -6.69 -3.16 -19.37
N ARG A 200 -6.31 -4.07 -20.27
CA ARG A 200 -6.40 -5.51 -19.98
C ARG A 200 -5.79 -5.70 -18.59
N ARG A 201 -6.43 -6.50 -17.71
CA ARG A 201 -5.84 -6.92 -16.42
C ARG A 201 -4.33 -7.00 -16.60
N ARG A 202 -3.56 -6.15 -15.92
CA ARG A 202 -2.10 -6.20 -16.10
C ARG A 202 -1.68 -7.62 -15.82
N ASP A 203 -1.08 -8.28 -16.80
CA ASP A 203 -0.55 -9.61 -16.60
C ASP A 203 0.52 -9.50 -15.52
N VAL A 204 0.25 -10.06 -14.35
CA VAL A 204 1.17 -10.05 -13.23
C VAL A 204 2.31 -11.00 -13.61
N THR A 205 3.45 -10.41 -13.96
CA THR A 205 4.66 -11.17 -14.34
C THR A 205 5.54 -11.47 -13.13
N HIS A 206 5.40 -10.69 -12.04
CA HIS A 206 6.18 -10.85 -10.82
C HIS A 206 5.30 -10.66 -9.59
N VAL A 207 5.34 -11.61 -8.66
CA VAL A 207 4.70 -11.52 -7.36
C VAL A 207 5.76 -11.37 -6.28
N VAL A 208 5.62 -10.34 -5.44
CA VAL A 208 6.51 -10.04 -4.32
C VAL A 208 5.74 -10.23 -3.03
N PHE A 209 6.10 -11.24 -2.25
CA PHE A 209 5.58 -11.42 -0.90
C PHE A 209 6.31 -10.49 0.07
N VAL A 210 5.55 -9.64 0.75
CA VAL A 210 6.07 -8.64 1.67
C VAL A 210 5.80 -9.12 3.08
N VAL A 211 6.87 -9.52 3.76
CA VAL A 211 6.80 -10.07 5.11
C VAL A 211 7.30 -9.01 6.09
N HIS A 212 6.56 -8.78 7.17
CA HIS A 212 7.04 -7.89 8.23
C HIS A 212 8.22 -8.52 8.99
N GLY A 213 9.06 -7.66 9.58
CA GLY A 213 10.18 -8.07 10.42
C GLY A 213 9.76 -8.44 11.85
N ILE A 214 10.76 -8.53 12.73
CA ILE A 214 10.57 -8.72 14.16
C ILE A 214 9.81 -7.54 14.77
N GLY A 215 8.84 -7.82 15.63
CA GLY A 215 8.18 -6.82 16.47
C GLY A 215 6.85 -6.30 15.95
N GLU A 216 6.26 -6.92 14.94
CA GLU A 216 4.97 -6.46 14.40
C GLU A 216 3.87 -6.51 15.46
N THR A 217 3.83 -7.54 16.32
CA THR A 217 2.89 -7.61 17.45
C THR A 217 3.06 -6.42 18.40
N TYR A 218 4.31 -6.06 18.73
CA TYR A 218 4.62 -4.89 19.55
C TYR A 218 4.18 -3.59 18.86
N CYS A 219 4.44 -3.45 17.56
CA CYS A 219 4.02 -2.30 16.75
C CYS A 219 2.49 -2.15 16.72
N LYS A 220 1.76 -3.24 16.48
CA LYS A 220 0.29 -3.28 16.51
C LYS A 220 -0.27 -2.83 17.86
N LYS A 221 0.27 -3.35 18.98
CA LYS A 221 -0.17 -2.98 20.34
C LYS A 221 0.04 -1.51 20.65
N ARG A 222 1.12 -0.91 20.13
CA ARG A 222 1.40 0.52 20.29
C ARG A 222 0.75 1.41 19.24
N GLN A 223 -0.09 0.85 18.37
CA GLN A 223 -0.70 1.59 17.26
C GLN A 223 0.35 2.33 16.44
N ALA A 224 1.49 1.68 16.19
CA ALA A 224 2.52 2.24 15.32
C ALA A 224 1.94 2.57 13.95
N ASP A 225 2.48 3.63 13.33
CA ASP A 225 1.99 4.11 12.05
C ASP A 225 2.30 3.11 10.93
N GLY A 226 1.24 2.62 10.30
CA GLY A 226 1.32 1.77 9.13
C GLY A 226 1.36 0.28 9.45
N THR A 227 0.61 -0.48 8.67
CA THR A 227 0.58 -1.95 8.67
C THR A 227 1.36 -2.48 7.47
N ILE A 228 1.71 -3.77 7.48
CA ILE A 228 2.33 -4.42 6.33
C ILE A 228 1.52 -4.24 5.03
N VAL A 229 0.20 -4.19 5.14
CA VAL A 229 -0.71 -3.89 4.02
C VAL A 229 -0.50 -2.47 3.49
N ASP A 230 -0.37 -1.47 4.37
CA ASP A 230 -0.12 -0.08 3.96
C ASP A 230 1.22 0.07 3.25
N TYR A 231 2.25 -0.64 3.72
CA TYR A 231 3.55 -0.67 3.05
C TYR A 231 3.48 -1.33 1.67
N CYS A 232 2.63 -2.35 1.47
CA CYS A 232 2.38 -2.90 0.14
C CYS A 232 1.74 -1.88 -0.80
N TYR A 233 0.79 -1.06 -0.33
CA TYR A 233 0.23 0.04 -1.12
C TYR A 233 1.29 1.09 -1.47
N ALA A 234 2.12 1.47 -0.49
CA ALA A 234 3.22 2.41 -0.71
C ALA A 234 4.24 1.88 -1.74
N MET A 235 4.63 0.61 -1.62
CA MET A 235 5.54 -0.02 -2.59
C MET A 235 4.95 -0.10 -3.98
N ARG A 236 3.67 -0.47 -4.12
CA ARG A 236 2.98 -0.41 -5.42
C ARG A 236 3.06 0.99 -6.02
N HIS A 237 2.77 2.02 -5.23
CA HIS A 237 2.82 3.39 -5.70
C HIS A 237 4.24 3.80 -6.13
N SER A 238 5.25 3.56 -5.28
CA SER A 238 6.64 3.88 -5.58
C SER A 238 7.17 3.14 -6.79
N THR A 239 6.90 1.84 -6.90
CA THR A 239 7.32 1.01 -8.04
C THR A 239 6.67 1.48 -9.34
N ASN A 240 5.36 1.75 -9.33
CA ASN A 240 4.68 2.31 -10.51
C ASN A 240 5.26 3.68 -10.89
N SER A 241 5.58 4.53 -9.92
CA SER A 241 6.23 5.82 -10.19
C SER A 241 7.58 5.65 -10.88
N ILE A 242 8.42 4.72 -10.40
CA ILE A 242 9.76 4.45 -10.94
C ILE A 242 9.67 3.82 -12.33
N LEU A 243 8.77 2.86 -12.53
CA LEU A 243 8.55 2.22 -13.84
C LEU A 243 8.12 3.26 -14.87
N ASN A 244 7.16 4.12 -14.55
CA ASN A 244 6.68 5.14 -15.45
C ASN A 244 7.75 6.19 -15.78
N SER A 245 8.60 6.57 -14.82
CA SER A 245 9.59 7.64 -15.02
C SER A 245 10.89 7.16 -15.68
N HIS A 246 11.37 5.96 -15.34
CA HIS A 246 12.69 5.46 -15.76
C HIS A 246 12.64 4.28 -16.72
N PHE A 247 11.53 3.53 -16.73
CA PHE A 247 11.39 2.30 -17.53
C PHE A 247 10.06 2.26 -18.31
N PRO A 248 9.69 3.31 -19.07
CA PRO A 248 8.36 3.43 -19.68
C PRO A 248 8.06 2.38 -20.76
N THR A 249 9.10 1.68 -21.26
CA THR A 249 8.99 0.61 -22.25
C THR A 249 8.88 -0.78 -21.62
N VAL A 250 9.03 -0.90 -20.30
CA VAL A 250 8.97 -2.17 -19.59
C VAL A 250 7.52 -2.48 -19.24
N ASP A 251 6.96 -3.48 -19.91
CA ASP A 251 5.64 -4.02 -19.57
C ASP A 251 5.79 -5.10 -18.49
N SER A 252 5.89 -4.65 -17.23
CA SER A 252 5.98 -5.55 -16.06
C SER A 252 4.88 -5.28 -15.06
N GLY A 253 4.00 -6.26 -14.85
CA GLY A 253 3.05 -6.29 -13.75
C GLY A 253 3.72 -6.82 -12.49
N ILE A 254 4.14 -5.93 -11.59
CA ILE A 254 4.69 -6.29 -10.27
C ILE A 254 3.60 -6.15 -9.22
N GLU A 255 3.27 -7.25 -8.56
CA GLU A 255 2.24 -7.31 -7.51
C GLU A 255 2.87 -7.56 -6.13
N TYR A 256 2.36 -6.90 -5.09
CA TYR A 256 2.93 -6.94 -3.74
C TYR A 256 1.92 -7.52 -2.74
N LEU A 257 2.10 -8.77 -2.31
CA LEU A 257 1.17 -9.42 -1.39
C LEU A 257 1.67 -9.32 0.05
N PRO A 258 0.90 -8.73 0.97
CA PRO A 258 1.27 -8.68 2.38
C PRO A 258 1.19 -10.08 3.01
N VAL A 259 2.22 -10.41 3.78
CA VAL A 259 2.26 -11.62 4.62
C VAL A 259 2.37 -11.16 6.06
N ASP A 260 1.23 -11.19 6.75
CA ASP A 260 1.14 -10.93 8.18
C ASP A 260 1.07 -12.26 8.92
N TRP A 261 2.12 -12.56 9.68
CA TRP A 261 2.21 -13.79 10.46
C TRP A 261 2.09 -13.53 11.96
N SER A 262 2.06 -12.27 12.39
CA SER A 262 2.01 -11.89 13.81
C SER A 262 0.78 -12.44 14.54
N ASP A 263 -0.34 -12.60 13.83
CA ASP A 263 -1.59 -13.12 14.40
C ASP A 263 -1.60 -14.66 14.50
N VAL A 264 -0.74 -15.36 13.74
CA VAL A 264 -0.65 -16.84 13.75
C VAL A 264 -0.23 -17.36 15.12
N LEU A 265 0.56 -16.58 15.88
CA LEU A 265 0.96 -16.93 17.25
C LEU A 265 -0.21 -16.90 18.24
N GLY A 266 -1.25 -16.11 17.97
CA GLY A 266 -2.49 -16.14 18.75
C GLY A 266 -3.38 -17.33 18.38
N ASP A 267 -3.46 -17.63 17.08
CA ASP A 267 -4.34 -18.68 16.53
C ASP A 267 -3.84 -20.12 16.79
N MET A 268 -2.53 -20.31 17.03
CA MET A 268 -1.92 -21.62 17.37
C MET A 268 -2.31 -22.14 18.77
N GLY A 269 -3.17 -21.44 19.53
CA GLY A 269 -3.73 -21.90 20.81
C GLY A 269 -2.78 -21.82 22.00
N ASP A 270 -1.47 -21.90 21.76
CA ASP A 270 -0.45 -21.47 22.70
C ASP A 270 -0.23 -19.98 22.47
N ASN A 271 -0.94 -19.15 23.23
CA ASN A 271 -0.64 -17.72 23.30
C ASN A 271 0.80 -17.57 23.83
N LEU A 272 1.82 -17.70 22.97
CA LEU A 272 3.23 -17.65 23.33
C LEU A 272 3.49 -16.39 24.15
N HIS A 273 2.92 -15.26 23.70
CA HIS A 273 2.95 -14.00 24.41
C HIS A 273 2.32 -14.08 25.81
N ALA A 274 1.19 -14.76 26.00
CA ALA A 274 0.58 -14.95 27.33
C ALA A 274 1.36 -15.93 28.20
N THR A 275 1.92 -17.00 27.62
CA THR A 275 2.80 -17.94 28.32
C THR A 275 4.06 -17.24 28.79
N LEU A 276 4.72 -16.48 27.91
CA LEU A 276 5.86 -15.63 28.23
C LEU A 276 5.47 -14.63 29.32
N HIS A 277 4.34 -13.94 29.18
CA HIS A 277 3.84 -13.00 30.19
C HIS A 277 3.62 -13.65 31.56
N ARG A 278 3.17 -14.91 31.61
CA ARG A 278 2.92 -15.66 32.85
C ARG A 278 4.20 -16.15 33.53
N ILE A 279 5.21 -16.56 32.75
CA ILE A 279 6.46 -17.12 33.30
C ILE A 279 7.53 -16.06 33.55
N SER A 280 7.45 -14.92 32.87
CA SER A 280 8.38 -13.81 33.08
C SER A 280 8.13 -13.12 34.42
N PHE A 281 9.21 -12.75 35.10
CA PHE A 281 9.16 -12.13 36.41
C PHE A 281 8.58 -10.70 36.36
N ASP A 282 7.64 -10.39 37.26
CA ASP A 282 6.89 -9.13 37.24
C ASP A 282 7.72 -7.90 37.65
N ALA A 283 8.86 -8.07 38.33
CA ALA A 283 9.64 -6.94 38.85
C ALA A 283 10.30 -6.08 37.75
N MET A 284 10.23 -6.48 36.48
CA MET A 284 10.86 -5.78 35.36
C MET A 284 9.90 -5.58 34.18
N PRO A 285 8.84 -4.77 34.35
CA PRO A 285 7.75 -4.68 33.37
C PRO A 285 8.23 -4.24 31.99
N PHE A 286 9.21 -3.33 31.90
CA PHE A 286 9.73 -2.82 30.62
C PHE A 286 10.50 -3.88 29.83
N VAL A 287 11.39 -4.65 30.47
CA VAL A 287 12.14 -5.69 29.75
C VAL A 287 11.29 -6.91 29.48
N ARG A 288 10.37 -7.21 30.37
CA ARG A 288 9.32 -8.19 30.10
C ARG A 288 8.54 -7.84 28.84
N GLU A 289 8.17 -6.57 28.67
CA GLU A 289 7.48 -6.09 27.47
C GLU A 289 8.37 -6.24 26.21
N ILE A 290 9.64 -5.81 26.25
CA ILE A 290 10.56 -5.98 25.11
C ILE A 290 10.75 -7.46 24.75
N CYS A 291 11.08 -8.32 25.72
CA CYS A 291 11.36 -9.72 25.46
C CYS A 291 10.13 -10.46 24.95
N ASN A 292 8.96 -10.18 25.52
CA ASN A 292 7.76 -10.95 25.24
C ASN A 292 7.01 -10.47 24.01
N GLU A 293 7.10 -9.20 23.65
CA GLU A 293 6.31 -8.60 22.56
C GLU A 293 7.16 -8.23 21.35
N LEU A 294 8.40 -7.78 21.55
CA LEU A 294 9.31 -7.40 20.48
C LEU A 294 10.19 -8.57 20.05
N LEU A 295 10.79 -9.32 20.98
CA LEU A 295 11.81 -10.33 20.65
C LEU A 295 11.29 -11.77 20.54
N SER A 296 10.04 -12.05 20.93
CA SER A 296 9.42 -13.38 20.87
C SER A 296 9.50 -14.02 19.50
N ASP A 297 9.42 -13.21 18.45
CA ASP A 297 9.52 -13.60 17.06
C ASP A 297 10.81 -14.39 16.77
N ILE A 298 11.91 -14.01 17.43
CA ILE A 298 13.20 -14.67 17.30
C ILE A 298 13.12 -16.13 17.76
N LEU A 299 12.40 -16.40 18.85
CA LEU A 299 12.23 -17.76 19.36
C LEU A 299 11.52 -18.64 18.33
N MET A 300 10.49 -18.11 17.66
CA MET A 300 9.76 -18.82 16.62
C MET A 300 10.63 -19.09 15.39
N TYR A 301 11.39 -18.10 14.93
CA TYR A 301 12.35 -18.28 13.83
C TYR A 301 13.41 -19.34 14.14
N MET A 302 13.81 -19.48 15.40
CA MET A 302 14.77 -20.51 15.84
C MET A 302 14.11 -21.89 15.91
N LEU A 303 12.95 -22.00 16.56
CA LEU A 303 12.21 -23.25 16.72
C LEU A 303 11.81 -23.87 15.38
N LEU A 304 11.22 -23.09 14.48
CA LEU A 304 10.80 -23.56 13.15
C LEU A 304 12.00 -23.99 12.29
N SER A 305 13.18 -23.38 12.49
CA SER A 305 14.38 -23.78 11.75
C SER A 305 14.96 -25.14 12.15
N LEU A 306 14.52 -25.68 13.28
CA LEU A 306 14.86 -27.03 13.73
C LEU A 306 13.86 -28.08 13.21
N GLN A 307 12.79 -27.66 12.53
CA GLN A 307 11.79 -28.57 11.97
C GLN A 307 12.05 -28.82 10.48
N GLU A 308 12.11 -30.08 10.10
CA GLU A 308 12.27 -30.52 8.71
C GLU A 308 10.94 -31.04 8.11
N ASP A 309 9.80 -30.55 8.59
CA ASP A 309 8.50 -30.96 8.07
C ASP A 309 8.31 -30.45 6.62
N PRO A 310 8.03 -31.33 5.64
CA PRO A 310 7.69 -30.93 4.28
C PRO A 310 6.54 -29.93 4.19
N LEU A 311 5.64 -29.88 5.19
CA LEU A 311 4.54 -28.92 5.28
C LEU A 311 5.00 -27.46 5.50
N PHE A 312 6.23 -27.23 6.00
CA PHE A 312 6.79 -25.87 6.17
C PHE A 312 7.51 -25.35 4.93
N ARG A 313 7.38 -26.01 3.78
CA ARG A 313 7.93 -25.52 2.51
C ARG A 313 6.88 -24.69 1.78
N LEU A 314 7.34 -23.62 1.14
CA LEU A 314 6.52 -22.88 0.19
C LEU A 314 6.14 -23.81 -0.97
N ALA A 315 4.92 -23.68 -1.47
CA ALA A 315 4.45 -24.42 -2.65
C ALA A 315 5.09 -23.95 -3.97
N PHE A 316 6.06 -23.03 -3.88
CA PHE A 316 6.80 -22.43 -4.97
C PHE A 316 8.22 -22.10 -4.51
N ASP A 317 9.15 -22.02 -5.46
CA ASP A 317 10.53 -21.64 -5.21
C ASP A 317 10.71 -20.13 -5.39
N PRO A 318 11.07 -19.36 -4.34
CA PRO A 318 11.30 -17.94 -4.48
C PRO A 318 12.57 -17.66 -5.28
N ASP A 319 12.46 -16.85 -6.34
CA ASP A 319 13.63 -16.51 -7.15
C ASP A 319 14.58 -15.52 -6.45
N ALA A 320 14.03 -14.57 -5.69
CA ALA A 320 14.80 -13.53 -5.00
C ALA A 320 14.34 -13.29 -3.56
N TYR A 321 15.29 -13.01 -2.68
CA TYR A 321 15.05 -12.55 -1.30
C TYR A 321 15.60 -11.13 -1.12
N ILE A 322 14.75 -10.20 -0.71
CA ILE A 322 15.11 -8.79 -0.48
C ILE A 322 14.95 -8.47 1.01
N ALA A 323 16.06 -8.32 1.70
CA ALA A 323 16.11 -7.94 3.10
C ALA A 323 16.15 -6.42 3.24
N PHE A 324 14.99 -5.79 3.49
CA PHE A 324 14.90 -4.38 3.87
C PHE A 324 15.21 -4.21 5.34
N GLY A 325 16.46 -3.89 5.62
CA GLY A 325 16.93 -3.64 6.97
C GLY A 325 16.69 -4.79 7.97
N ALA A 326 16.62 -6.02 7.47
CA ALA A 326 16.40 -7.18 8.31
C ALA A 326 17.67 -7.51 9.12
N PRO A 327 17.54 -7.94 10.39
CA PRO A 327 18.68 -8.31 11.24
C PRO A 327 19.20 -9.72 10.89
N VAL A 328 19.40 -10.01 9.59
CA VAL A 328 19.83 -11.32 9.10
C VAL A 328 21.12 -11.77 9.77
N GLY A 329 22.09 -10.85 9.95
CA GLY A 329 23.34 -11.15 10.65
C GLY A 329 23.15 -11.62 12.09
N MET A 330 22.14 -11.12 12.80
CA MET A 330 21.80 -11.58 14.16
C MET A 330 21.32 -13.03 14.15
N PHE A 331 20.41 -13.38 13.22
CA PHE A 331 19.90 -14.75 13.09
C PHE A 331 21.01 -15.74 12.71
N LEU A 332 21.92 -15.34 11.83
CA LEU A 332 23.07 -16.15 11.46
C LEU A 332 24.03 -16.38 12.63
N ALA A 333 24.32 -15.33 13.40
CA ALA A 333 25.15 -15.42 14.59
C ALA A 333 24.52 -16.36 15.62
N LEU A 334 23.21 -16.24 15.88
CA LEU A 334 22.48 -17.13 16.79
C LEU A 334 22.49 -18.60 16.33
N ARG A 335 22.51 -18.85 15.02
CA ARG A 335 22.61 -20.21 14.45
C ARG A 335 24.04 -20.74 14.36
N GLY A 336 25.04 -19.97 14.81
CA GLY A 336 26.46 -20.34 14.68
C GLY A 336 26.95 -20.40 13.22
N ARG A 337 26.20 -19.84 12.27
CA ARG A 337 26.48 -19.83 10.83
C ARG A 337 26.92 -18.43 10.41
N GLY A 338 28.08 -17.99 10.88
CA GLY A 338 28.65 -16.64 10.69
C GLY A 338 29.12 -16.32 9.26
N GLY A 339 28.28 -16.56 8.25
CA GLY A 339 28.54 -16.12 6.88
C GLY A 339 28.33 -14.61 6.78
N GLY A 340 29.41 -13.84 6.62
CA GLY A 340 29.36 -12.42 6.31
C GLY A 340 28.84 -12.16 4.89
N ASP A 341 29.58 -11.38 4.11
CA ASP A 341 29.19 -10.94 2.75
C ASP A 341 29.00 -12.08 1.72
N THR A 342 29.34 -13.32 2.08
CA THR A 342 29.20 -14.53 1.25
C THR A 342 27.93 -15.33 1.55
N LEU A 343 27.03 -14.80 2.38
CA LEU A 343 25.79 -15.47 2.72
C LEU A 343 24.85 -15.57 1.50
N GLY A 344 24.59 -16.80 1.07
CA GLY A 344 23.48 -17.14 0.19
C GLY A 344 22.44 -17.97 0.95
N LEU A 345 21.16 -17.68 0.75
CA LEU A 345 20.10 -18.57 1.19
C LEU A 345 19.98 -19.73 0.18
N PRO A 346 19.97 -21.00 0.62
CA PRO A 346 20.05 -22.16 -0.28
C PRO A 346 18.83 -22.33 -1.18
N THR A 347 17.73 -21.66 -0.86
CA THR A 347 16.43 -21.79 -1.53
C THR A 347 16.11 -20.64 -2.49
N VAL A 348 17.03 -19.67 -2.68
CA VAL A 348 16.80 -18.53 -3.58
C VAL A 348 18.00 -18.29 -4.48
N THR A 349 17.73 -17.89 -5.73
CA THR A 349 18.77 -17.59 -6.73
C THR A 349 19.47 -16.27 -6.42
N ARG A 350 18.71 -15.28 -5.94
CA ARG A 350 19.19 -13.90 -5.74
C ARG A 350 18.91 -13.43 -4.32
N MET A 351 19.89 -12.77 -3.70
CA MET A 351 19.71 -12.16 -2.38
C MET A 351 20.21 -10.71 -2.39
N TYR A 352 19.36 -9.80 -1.91
CA TYR A 352 19.62 -8.38 -1.81
C TYR A 352 19.50 -7.95 -0.35
N ASN A 353 20.57 -7.39 0.21
CA ASN A 353 20.55 -6.84 1.57
C ASN A 353 20.56 -5.31 1.50
N VAL A 354 19.40 -4.71 1.72
CA VAL A 354 19.18 -3.26 1.59
C VAL A 354 19.24 -2.63 2.98
N ASN A 355 20.36 -1.97 3.27
CA ASN A 355 20.58 -1.27 4.53
C ASN A 355 19.88 0.10 4.50
N HIS A 356 18.99 0.37 5.46
CA HIS A 356 18.23 1.61 5.56
C HIS A 356 18.72 2.46 6.75
N SER A 357 18.74 3.78 6.60
CA SER A 357 19.26 4.72 7.61
C SER A 357 18.50 4.64 8.95
N SER A 358 17.22 4.27 8.95
CA SER A 358 16.43 4.03 10.18
C SER A 358 16.96 2.87 11.02
N GLN A 359 17.74 1.95 10.46
CA GLN A 359 18.37 0.88 11.24
C GLN A 359 19.48 1.41 12.16
N LYS A 360 20.16 2.50 11.77
CA LYS A 360 21.11 3.18 12.66
C LYS A 360 20.39 3.78 13.86
N GLN A 361 19.17 4.29 13.63
CA GLN A 361 18.33 4.82 14.69
C GLN A 361 17.78 3.70 15.58
N PHE A 362 17.24 2.61 15.01
CA PHE A 362 16.77 1.44 15.76
C PHE A 362 17.88 0.79 16.60
N ALA A 363 19.08 0.59 16.03
CA ALA A 363 20.22 0.07 16.78
C ALA A 363 20.63 1.00 17.94
N LYS A 364 20.55 2.32 17.72
CA LYS A 364 20.78 3.34 18.75
C LYS A 364 19.68 3.32 19.82
N ASP A 365 18.43 3.11 19.45
CA ASP A 365 17.28 3.08 20.37
C ASP A 365 17.30 1.80 21.21
N ILE A 366 17.60 0.65 20.60
CA ILE A 366 17.89 -0.62 21.31
C ILE A 366 19.07 -0.42 22.25
N GLY A 367 20.19 0.12 21.76
CA GLY A 367 21.36 0.39 22.59
C GLY A 367 21.04 1.30 23.77
N THR A 368 20.17 2.29 23.57
CA THR A 368 19.70 3.20 24.63
C THR A 368 18.77 2.51 25.62
N ALA A 369 17.88 1.63 25.15
CA ALA A 369 17.00 0.82 25.98
C ALA A 369 17.78 -0.18 26.85
N PHE A 370 18.75 -0.90 26.28
CA PHE A 370 19.65 -1.79 27.02
C PHE A 370 20.56 -1.03 28.00
N ASN A 371 21.05 0.16 27.62
CA ASN A 371 21.80 1.02 28.53
C ASN A 371 20.94 1.52 29.71
N SER A 372 19.66 1.80 29.47
CA SER A 372 18.72 2.22 30.51
C SER A 372 18.37 1.05 31.44
N PHE A 373 18.26 -0.16 30.90
CA PHE A 373 18.14 -1.40 31.67
C PHE A 373 19.38 -1.69 32.52
N GLY A 374 20.59 -1.54 31.96
CA GLY A 374 21.83 -1.70 32.71
C GLY A 374 21.95 -0.74 33.90
N LYS A 375 21.51 0.51 33.73
CA LYS A 375 21.43 1.51 34.82
C LYS A 375 20.39 1.19 35.89
N MET A 376 19.42 0.33 35.60
CA MET A 376 18.40 -0.12 36.56
C MET A 376 18.93 -1.18 37.53
N PHE A 377 20.00 -1.91 37.15
CA PHE A 377 20.67 -2.90 38.00
C PHE A 377 21.94 -2.41 38.67
N THR A 378 22.46 -1.23 38.30
CA THR A 378 23.51 -0.60 39.10
C THR A 378 22.92 -0.17 40.44
N PRO A 379 23.40 -0.72 41.58
CA PRO A 379 22.89 -0.31 42.89
C PRO A 379 23.08 1.20 43.03
N LYS A 380 22.05 1.93 43.48
CA LYS A 380 22.25 3.30 43.95
C LYS A 380 23.25 3.23 45.09
N LYS A 381 24.42 3.85 44.95
CA LYS A 381 25.34 4.05 46.07
C LYS A 381 24.55 4.75 47.19
N SER A 382 24.24 4.03 48.26
CA SER A 382 23.80 4.64 49.50
C SER A 382 24.97 5.45 50.04
N ASN A 383 24.78 6.76 50.26
CA ASN A 383 25.73 7.58 50.99
C ASN A 383 25.92 7.00 52.39
N PRO A 384 27.15 6.69 52.84
CA PRO A 384 27.41 6.42 54.24
C PRO A 384 28.18 7.60 54.84
N GLU A 385 27.46 8.49 55.51
CA GLU A 385 27.97 9.18 56.69
C GLU A 385 26.96 8.89 57.80
N THR A 386 27.23 7.85 58.58
CA THR A 386 27.41 7.92 60.04
C THR A 386 27.71 6.53 60.59
N ASP A 387 28.72 6.53 61.45
CA ASP A 387 29.02 5.57 62.50
C ASP A 387 29.81 4.30 62.18
N ALA A 388 30.72 4.07 63.10
CA ALA A 388 31.93 3.29 63.03
C ALA A 388 31.72 1.84 63.48
N ASP A 389 32.80 1.10 63.26
CA ASP A 389 33.25 -0.13 63.92
C ASP A 389 32.89 -1.49 63.29
N GLU A 390 33.95 -2.31 63.37
CA GLU A 390 34.10 -3.75 63.18
C GLU A 390 34.48 -4.30 61.78
N GLU A 391 35.76 -4.63 61.72
CA GLU A 391 36.48 -5.49 60.78
C GLU A 391 35.90 -6.92 60.79
N VAL A 392 35.85 -7.60 59.63
CA VAL A 392 36.36 -8.98 59.40
C VAL A 392 36.11 -9.44 57.95
N ALA A 393 37.22 -9.89 57.35
CA ALA A 393 37.47 -10.67 56.13
C ALA A 393 36.32 -11.21 55.24
N GLY A 394 36.36 -10.79 53.96
CA GLY A 394 36.75 -11.68 52.85
C GLY A 394 35.66 -12.37 52.02
N VAL A 395 35.29 -11.78 50.88
CA VAL A 395 35.20 -12.44 49.55
C VAL A 395 35.49 -11.37 48.49
N ASP A 396 36.55 -11.55 47.71
CA ASP A 396 36.90 -10.69 46.57
C ASP A 396 35.80 -10.75 45.49
N VAL A 397 34.98 -9.71 45.41
CA VAL A 397 34.19 -9.41 44.21
C VAL A 397 35.10 -8.59 43.30
N VAL A 398 35.62 -9.24 42.25
CA VAL A 398 36.41 -8.59 41.20
C VAL A 398 35.62 -7.40 40.67
N ALA A 399 36.08 -6.22 41.04
CA ALA A 399 35.49 -4.94 40.70
C ALA A 399 35.44 -4.76 39.19
N ALA A 400 34.24 -4.41 38.70
CA ALA A 400 33.96 -3.54 37.56
C ALA A 400 35.13 -3.36 36.57
N LYS A 401 35.48 -4.44 35.87
CA LYS A 401 36.27 -4.35 34.67
C LYS A 401 35.31 -4.38 33.50
N ASP A 402 35.31 -3.26 32.79
CA ASP A 402 35.10 -3.20 31.35
C ASP A 402 33.67 -3.05 30.79
N MET A 403 33.02 -1.96 31.16
CA MET A 403 31.89 -1.37 30.42
C MET A 403 32.34 -0.71 29.09
N THR A 404 33.64 -0.44 28.96
CA THR A 404 34.33 -0.08 27.72
C THR A 404 34.38 -1.25 26.73
N ASP A 405 34.52 -2.48 27.23
CA ASP A 405 34.72 -3.68 26.40
C ASP A 405 33.42 -4.12 25.73
N VAL A 406 32.24 -3.88 26.32
CA VAL A 406 30.94 -4.19 25.66
C VAL A 406 30.67 -3.27 24.47
N ASN A 407 30.94 -1.95 24.61
CA ASN A 407 30.82 -1.01 23.50
C ASN A 407 31.90 -1.24 22.44
N VAL A 408 33.11 -1.61 22.84
CA VAL A 408 34.20 -1.99 21.93
C VAL A 408 33.89 -3.31 21.22
N GLN A 409 33.26 -4.29 21.88
CA GLN A 409 32.82 -5.55 21.28
C GLN A 409 31.64 -5.35 20.33
N LEU A 410 30.70 -4.46 20.65
CA LEU A 410 29.60 -4.08 19.77
C LEU A 410 30.11 -3.31 18.54
N GLU A 411 30.99 -2.32 18.73
CA GLU A 411 31.68 -1.60 17.65
C GLU A 411 32.55 -2.56 16.81
N ALA A 412 33.26 -3.50 17.42
CA ALA A 412 34.08 -4.49 16.72
C ALA A 412 33.21 -5.52 15.97
N MET A 413 32.06 -5.90 16.51
CA MET A 413 31.07 -6.76 15.85
C MET A 413 30.42 -6.02 14.66
N LEU A 414 30.06 -4.76 14.83
CA LEU A 414 29.53 -3.89 13.77
C LEU A 414 30.58 -3.56 12.69
N ALA A 415 31.85 -3.37 13.07
CA ALA A 415 32.97 -3.14 12.16
C ALA A 415 33.36 -4.40 11.38
N ARG A 416 33.26 -5.58 12.00
CA ARG A 416 33.39 -6.89 11.33
C ARG A 416 32.24 -7.17 10.37
N LEU A 417 31.06 -6.62 10.64
CA LEU A 417 29.90 -6.74 9.76
C LEU A 417 29.95 -5.78 8.56
N ASN A 418 30.79 -4.73 8.55
CA ASN A 418 30.86 -3.85 7.38
C ASN A 418 32.02 -2.83 7.35
N PRO A 419 33.16 -3.10 6.67
CA PRO A 419 34.20 -2.09 6.49
C PRO A 419 33.88 -1.02 5.40
N ARG A 420 32.88 -1.21 4.51
CA ARG A 420 32.78 -0.41 3.27
C ARG A 420 31.40 -0.08 2.67
N ALA A 421 30.27 -0.28 3.35
CA ALA A 421 28.97 0.07 2.76
C ALA A 421 28.69 1.58 2.72
N LYS A 422 29.06 2.22 1.60
CA LYS A 422 28.59 3.56 1.19
C LYS A 422 27.76 3.58 -0.11
N ARG A 423 27.35 2.44 -0.67
CA ARG A 423 26.47 2.41 -1.85
C ARG A 423 25.46 1.28 -1.79
N LEU A 424 24.28 1.61 -2.32
CA LEU A 424 23.11 0.76 -2.51
C LEU A 424 23.33 -0.18 -3.71
N ASP A 425 24.41 -0.96 -3.72
CA ASP A 425 24.71 -1.88 -4.83
C ASP A 425 25.26 -3.18 -4.25
N PHE A 426 24.38 -4.15 -4.00
CA PHE A 426 24.78 -5.54 -3.82
C PHE A 426 23.87 -6.41 -4.67
N VAL A 427 24.27 -6.64 -5.92
CA VAL A 427 23.95 -7.88 -6.63
C VAL A 427 24.99 -8.88 -6.17
N LEU A 428 24.60 -9.84 -5.32
CA LEU A 428 25.48 -10.98 -5.05
C LEU A 428 25.56 -11.82 -6.34
N PRO A 429 26.77 -12.24 -6.77
CA PRO A 429 26.90 -13.08 -7.95
C PRO A 429 26.20 -14.41 -7.71
N VAL A 430 25.42 -14.82 -8.72
CA VAL A 430 24.83 -16.15 -8.84
C VAL A 430 25.98 -17.17 -8.92
N ARG A 431 25.82 -18.33 -8.27
CA ARG A 431 26.74 -19.46 -8.45
C ARG A 431 26.75 -19.96 -9.89
#